data_AF-A0A1A8P5I1-F1
#
_entry.id   AF-A0A1A8P5I1-F1
#
_cell.length_a   1.000
_cell.length_b   1.000
_cell.length_c   1.000
_cell.angle_alpha   90.00
_cell.angle_beta   90.00
_cell.angle_gamma   90.00
#
_symmetry.space_group_name_H-M   'P 1'
#
loop_
_entity.id
_entity.type
_entity.pdbx_description
1 polymer ?
#
loop_
_entity_poly.entity_id
_entity_poly.type
_entity_poly.pdbx_seq_one_letter_code
_entity_poly.pdbx_strand_id
1 'polypeptide(L)'
;GRRYTDKGEVFYALHEDKVCRGLALMLLQNAVKFNLKEFQEVWQQSVPEGMSTRLEQLKGVVLVDRASRPETISLLKVEDLPEDTLERFNLLFTLREKWTEEDITPYIQDLCGEKQTTGALLTKFARSSLQNGIKVFNSRRPVAT
;
A
#
# COMPACT_ATOMS: atom_id res chain seq x y z
N GLY A 1 -16.60 -15.21 0.61
CA GLY A 1 -16.27 -15.94 -0.62
C GLY A 1 -17.31 -15.65 -1.69
N ARG A 2 -17.09 -16.11 -2.92
CA ARG A 2 -18.13 -16.11 -3.97
C ARG A 2 -18.93 -17.41 -3.87
N ARG A 3 -20.25 -17.30 -3.75
CA ARG A 3 -21.15 -18.46 -3.80
C ARG A 3 -21.41 -18.81 -5.26
N TYR A 4 -21.40 -20.09 -5.58
CA TYR A 4 -21.85 -20.60 -6.87
C TYR A 4 -22.63 -21.91 -6.69
N THR A 5 -23.40 -22.26 -7.71
CA THR A 5 -24.20 -23.49 -7.71
C THR A 5 -23.79 -24.32 -8.91
N ASP A 6 -23.45 -25.58 -8.65
CA ASP A 6 -23.20 -26.58 -9.69
C ASP A 6 -24.04 -27.82 -9.40
N LYS A 7 -24.77 -28.30 -10.41
CA LYS A 7 -25.68 -29.47 -10.31
C LYS A 7 -26.64 -29.47 -9.11
N GLY A 8 -27.06 -28.29 -8.64
CA GLY A 8 -27.95 -28.15 -7.50
C GLY A 8 -27.25 -28.10 -6.13
N GLU A 9 -25.94 -28.30 -6.09
CA GLU A 9 -25.12 -28.16 -4.88
C GLU A 9 -24.55 -26.75 -4.76
N VAL A 10 -24.41 -26.25 -3.53
CA VAL A 10 -23.92 -24.91 -3.23
C VAL A 10 -22.46 -24.99 -2.81
N PHE A 11 -21.62 -24.24 -3.52
CA PHE A 11 -20.19 -24.12 -3.24
C PHE A 11 -19.80 -22.69 -2.90
N TYR A 12 -18.67 -22.56 -2.20
CA TYR A 12 -18.07 -21.28 -1.87
C TYR A 12 -16.61 -21.25 -2.31
N ALA A 13 -16.26 -20.27 -3.14
CA ALA A 13 -14.88 -19.98 -3.48
C ALA A 13 -14.30 -18.95 -2.50
N LEU A 14 -13.05 -19.16 -2.07
CA LEU A 14 -12.30 -18.14 -1.35
C LEU A 14 -12.07 -16.92 -2.23
N HIS A 15 -11.87 -15.75 -1.60
CA HIS A 15 -11.56 -14.52 -2.32
C HIS A 15 -10.04 -14.38 -2.40
N GLU A 16 -9.46 -14.63 -3.58
CA GLU A 16 -8.00 -14.63 -3.81
C GLU A 16 -7.30 -13.42 -3.17
N ASP A 17 -7.71 -12.19 -3.51
CA ASP A 17 -7.05 -11.00 -2.97
C ASP A 17 -7.08 -10.92 -1.44
N LYS A 18 -8.15 -11.39 -0.79
CA LYS A 18 -8.26 -11.39 0.68
C LYS A 18 -7.34 -12.45 1.29
N VAL A 19 -7.22 -13.60 0.65
CA VAL A 19 -6.32 -14.68 1.09
C VAL A 19 -4.87 -14.25 0.91
N CYS A 20 -4.50 -13.80 -0.30
CA CYS A 20 -3.15 -13.32 -0.59
C CYS A 20 -2.75 -12.18 0.36
N ARG A 21 -3.60 -11.16 0.54
CA ARG A 21 -3.36 -10.05 1.46
C ARG A 21 -3.21 -10.52 2.91
N GLY A 22 -4.09 -11.41 3.38
CA GLY A 22 -4.00 -11.94 4.75
C GLY A 22 -2.67 -12.63 5.03
N LEU A 23 -2.21 -13.47 4.10
CA LEU A 23 -0.95 -14.19 4.23
C LEU A 23 0.27 -13.26 4.14
N ALA A 24 0.26 -12.27 3.24
CA ALA A 24 1.30 -11.23 3.22
C ALA A 24 1.43 -10.51 4.56
N LEU A 25 0.31 -10.12 5.16
CA LEU A 25 0.31 -9.44 6.45
C LEU A 25 0.91 -10.32 7.56
N MET A 26 0.58 -11.61 7.59
CA MET A 26 1.17 -12.55 8.54
C MET A 26 2.68 -12.70 8.34
N LEU A 27 3.16 -12.76 7.10
CA LEU A 27 4.59 -12.86 6.80
C LEU A 27 5.35 -11.59 7.25
N LEU A 28 4.73 -10.42 7.08
CA LEU A 28 5.36 -9.15 7.44
C LEU A 28 5.24 -8.77 8.91
N GLN A 29 4.36 -9.41 9.70
CA GLN A 29 4.14 -9.09 11.12
C GLN A 29 5.41 -9.14 11.98
N ASN A 30 6.33 -10.05 11.66
CA ASN A 30 7.56 -10.24 12.44
C ASN A 30 8.79 -9.56 11.81
N ALA A 31 8.61 -8.82 10.70
CA ALA A 31 9.68 -8.18 9.96
C ALA A 31 9.54 -6.66 10.02
N VAL A 32 10.55 -5.97 10.56
CA VAL A 32 10.61 -4.50 10.49
C VAL A 32 10.72 -4.04 9.03
N LYS A 33 11.55 -4.73 8.25
CA LYS A 33 11.80 -4.47 6.84
C LYS A 33 12.28 -5.79 6.20
N PHE A 34 11.73 -6.16 5.05
CA PHE A 34 12.05 -7.41 4.35
C PHE A 34 12.56 -7.07 2.95
N ASN A 35 13.55 -7.81 2.44
CA ASN A 35 13.94 -7.79 1.04
C ASN A 35 12.71 -8.09 0.16
N LEU A 36 12.42 -7.20 -0.79
CA LEU A 36 11.21 -7.29 -1.61
C LEU A 36 11.17 -8.57 -2.44
N LYS A 37 12.29 -8.96 -3.05
CA LYS A 37 12.36 -10.14 -3.92
C LYS A 37 12.12 -11.42 -3.13
N GLU A 38 12.84 -11.57 -2.01
CA GLU A 38 12.68 -12.72 -1.12
C GLU A 38 11.25 -12.80 -0.57
N PHE A 39 10.69 -11.65 -0.17
CA PHE A 39 9.30 -11.58 0.28
C PHE A 39 8.32 -12.08 -0.80
N GLN A 40 8.47 -11.64 -2.06
CA GLN A 40 7.57 -12.07 -3.15
C GLN A 40 7.65 -13.58 -3.39
N GLU A 41 8.84 -14.17 -3.31
CA GLU A 41 9.04 -15.62 -3.43
C GLU A 41 8.35 -16.38 -2.28
N VAL A 42 8.61 -15.98 -1.03
CA VAL A 42 7.99 -16.60 0.16
C VAL A 42 6.47 -16.40 0.16
N TRP A 43 6.00 -15.22 -0.22
CA TRP A 43 4.58 -14.90 -0.27
C TRP A 43 3.85 -15.76 -1.30
N GLN A 44 4.40 -15.91 -2.50
CA GLN A 44 3.81 -16.77 -3.53
C GLN A 44 3.79 -18.25 -3.13
N GLN A 45 4.79 -18.71 -2.38
CA GLN A 45 4.82 -20.09 -1.85
C GLN A 45 3.85 -20.30 -0.68
N SER A 46 3.40 -19.22 -0.03
CA SER A 46 2.52 -19.30 1.14
C SER A 46 1.03 -19.33 0.77
N VAL A 47 0.66 -18.93 -0.45
CA VAL A 47 -0.76 -18.93 -0.88
C VAL A 47 -1.19 -20.30 -1.42
N PRO A 48 -2.48 -20.65 -1.34
CA PRO A 48 -3.01 -21.90 -1.90
C PRO A 48 -2.73 -22.04 -3.40
N GLU A 49 -2.64 -23.29 -3.86
CA GLU A 49 -2.54 -23.61 -5.28
C GLU A 49 -3.69 -22.97 -6.07
N GLY A 50 -3.36 -22.41 -7.24
CA GLY A 50 -4.30 -21.69 -8.10
C GLY A 50 -4.46 -20.20 -7.78
N MET A 51 -3.84 -19.67 -6.72
CA MET A 51 -3.82 -18.24 -6.42
C MET A 51 -2.52 -17.56 -6.84
N SER A 52 -2.59 -16.29 -7.26
CA SER A 52 -1.43 -15.50 -7.65
C SER A 52 -1.27 -14.25 -6.78
N THR A 53 -0.02 -14.00 -6.38
CA THR A 53 0.37 -12.85 -5.56
C THR A 53 0.78 -11.67 -6.42
N ARG A 54 0.26 -10.48 -6.08
CA ARG A 54 0.43 -9.23 -6.83
C ARG A 54 0.50 -8.06 -5.86
N LEU A 55 1.48 -7.16 -5.99
CA LEU A 55 1.67 -6.05 -5.03
C LEU A 55 0.43 -5.16 -4.91
N GLU A 56 -0.40 -5.10 -5.96
CA GLU A 56 -1.68 -4.40 -6.00
C GLU A 56 -2.65 -4.90 -4.92
N GLN A 57 -2.55 -6.17 -4.51
CA GLN A 57 -3.35 -6.76 -3.42
C GLN A 57 -2.97 -6.21 -2.04
N LEU A 58 -1.83 -5.52 -1.94
CA LEU A 58 -1.29 -4.97 -0.69
C LEU A 58 -1.40 -3.44 -0.60
N LYS A 59 -2.10 -2.79 -1.53
CA LYS A 59 -2.33 -1.34 -1.49
C LYS A 59 -2.94 -0.93 -0.14
N GLY A 60 -2.35 0.11 0.47
CA GLY A 60 -2.79 0.66 1.76
C GLY A 60 -2.37 -0.14 3.00
N VAL A 61 -1.55 -1.20 2.85
CA VAL A 61 -1.03 -1.96 4.01
C VAL A 61 0.46 -2.22 4.02
N VAL A 62 1.16 -1.92 2.92
CA VAL A 62 2.61 -2.11 2.82
C VAL A 62 3.31 -0.98 2.10
N LEU A 63 4.49 -0.62 2.59
CA LEU A 63 5.38 0.33 1.95
C LEU A 63 6.46 -0.42 1.15
N VAL A 64 6.52 -0.21 -0.17
CA VAL A 64 7.54 -0.82 -1.05
C VAL A 64 8.61 0.21 -1.42
N ASP A 65 9.73 0.20 -0.71
CA ASP A 65 10.86 1.09 -0.96
C ASP A 65 11.75 0.54 -2.08
N ARG A 66 11.53 1.09 -3.29
CA ARG A 66 12.30 0.77 -4.51
C ARG A 66 13.59 1.58 -4.64
N ALA A 67 13.77 2.59 -3.81
CA ALA A 67 14.97 3.43 -3.81
C ALA A 67 16.10 2.76 -3.01
N SER A 68 15.76 1.95 -2.00
CA SER A 68 16.74 1.18 -1.24
C SER A 68 17.46 0.13 -2.09
N ARG A 69 18.66 -0.28 -1.64
CA ARG A 69 19.44 -1.38 -2.21
C ARG A 69 19.84 -2.34 -1.09
N PRO A 70 19.25 -3.55 -1.00
CA PRO A 70 18.20 -4.10 -1.87
C PRO A 70 16.86 -3.33 -1.76
N GLU A 71 15.96 -3.51 -2.73
CA GLU A 71 14.58 -3.03 -2.59
C GLU A 71 13.90 -3.74 -1.42
N THR A 72 12.99 -3.05 -0.74
CA THR A 72 12.41 -3.56 0.50
C THR A 72 10.91 -3.34 0.59
N ILE A 73 10.27 -4.12 1.46
CA ILE A 73 8.86 -4.04 1.81
C ILE A 73 8.71 -4.07 3.34
N SER A 74 7.80 -3.28 3.88
CA SER A 74 7.44 -3.26 5.30
C SER A 74 5.95 -3.01 5.48
N LEU A 75 5.42 -3.32 6.67
CA LEU A 75 4.06 -2.93 7.01
C LEU A 75 3.93 -1.42 7.09
N LEU A 76 2.84 -0.91 6.54
CA LEU A 76 2.36 0.45 6.73
C LEU A 76 0.86 0.41 6.50
N LYS A 77 0.07 0.28 7.57
CA LYS A 77 -1.37 0.17 7.43
C LYS A 77 -2.03 1.52 7.58
N VAL A 78 -3.02 1.79 6.72
CA VAL A 78 -3.87 2.99 6.83
C VAL A 78 -4.48 3.13 8.22
N GLU A 79 -4.89 2.02 8.83
CA GLU A 79 -5.51 1.98 10.17
C GLU A 79 -4.56 2.45 11.30
N ASP A 80 -3.25 2.41 11.05
CA ASP A 80 -2.22 2.83 12.02
C ASP A 80 -1.74 4.27 11.76
N LEU A 81 -2.27 4.95 10.73
CA LEU A 81 -1.87 6.32 10.38
C LEU A 81 -2.65 7.38 11.19
N PRO A 82 -2.05 8.56 11.45
CA PRO A 82 -2.72 9.67 12.12
C PRO A 82 -4.05 10.04 11.43
N GLU A 83 -5.10 10.33 12.20
CA GLU A 83 -6.37 10.82 11.65
C GLU A 83 -6.26 12.27 11.16
N ASP A 84 -5.40 13.09 11.79
CA ASP A 84 -5.13 14.44 11.31
C ASP A 84 -4.43 14.40 9.95
N THR A 85 -4.98 15.17 9.01
CA THR A 85 -4.49 15.19 7.62
C THR A 85 -3.05 15.68 7.54
N LEU A 86 -2.71 16.76 8.24
CA LEU A 86 -1.36 17.34 8.16
C LEU A 86 -0.32 16.41 8.79
N GLU A 87 -0.62 15.86 9.96
CA GLU A 87 0.23 14.88 10.63
C GLU A 87 0.45 13.64 9.76
N ARG A 88 -0.59 13.12 9.12
CA ARG A 88 -0.47 11.98 8.21
C ARG A 88 0.44 12.28 7.02
N PHE A 89 0.26 13.42 6.36
CA PHE A 89 1.14 13.82 5.26
C PHE A 89 2.60 13.97 5.72
N ASN A 90 2.83 14.58 6.89
CA ASN A 90 4.18 14.70 7.45
C ASN A 90 4.81 13.32 7.71
N LEU A 91 4.06 12.39 8.31
CA LEU A 91 4.53 11.02 8.54
C LEU A 91 4.86 10.31 7.21
N LEU A 92 3.97 10.35 6.23
CA LEU A 92 4.19 9.72 4.92
C LEU A 92 5.44 10.28 4.21
N PHE A 93 5.67 11.60 4.27
CA PHE A 93 6.86 12.21 3.69
C PHE A 93 8.15 11.97 4.49
N THR A 94 8.04 11.62 5.78
CA THR A 94 9.17 11.15 6.59
C THR A 94 9.56 9.72 6.20
N LEU A 95 8.57 8.85 5.99
CA LEU A 95 8.77 7.44 5.61
C LEU A 95 9.34 7.31 4.20
N ARG A 96 8.95 8.19 3.28
CA ARG A 96 9.47 8.27 1.92
C ARG A 96 9.40 9.70 1.42
N GLU A 97 10.53 10.22 0.95
CA GLU A 97 10.65 11.62 0.53
C GLU A 97 9.74 11.97 -0.67
N LYS A 98 9.63 11.07 -1.65
CA LYS A 98 8.92 11.30 -2.91
C LYS A 98 7.94 10.17 -3.22
N TRP A 99 6.70 10.54 -3.49
CA TRP A 99 5.61 9.62 -3.78
C TRP A 99 5.00 9.87 -5.14
N THR A 100 4.66 8.81 -5.88
CA THR A 100 3.74 8.95 -7.01
C THR A 100 2.31 9.11 -6.50
N GLU A 101 1.39 9.58 -7.36
CA GLU A 101 -0.03 9.63 -7.00
C GLU A 101 -0.59 8.24 -6.69
N GLU A 102 -0.19 7.23 -7.46
CA GLU A 102 -0.60 5.83 -7.25
C GLU A 102 -0.14 5.29 -5.90
N ASP A 103 1.10 5.58 -5.50
CA ASP A 103 1.67 5.05 -4.26
C ASP A 103 1.05 5.72 -3.02
N ILE A 104 0.78 7.03 -3.06
CA ILE A 104 0.28 7.76 -1.88
C ILE A 104 -1.24 7.65 -1.71
N THR A 105 -2.00 7.52 -2.81
CA THR A 105 -3.46 7.52 -2.80
C THR A 105 -4.07 6.51 -1.81
N PRO A 106 -3.62 5.25 -1.74
CA PRO A 106 -4.14 4.28 -0.78
C PRO A 106 -4.04 4.72 0.69
N TYR A 107 -3.14 5.68 1.01
CA TYR A 107 -2.88 6.15 2.37
C TYR A 107 -3.66 7.41 2.77
N ILE A 108 -4.28 8.08 1.80
CA ILE A 108 -4.97 9.37 2.02
C ILE A 108 -6.40 9.39 1.47
N GLN A 109 -6.83 8.34 0.78
CA GLN A 109 -8.15 8.29 0.17
C GLN A 109 -9.27 8.32 1.22
N ASP A 110 -9.06 7.71 2.38
CA ASP A 110 -9.97 7.71 3.51
C ASP A 110 -10.13 9.09 4.18
N LEU A 111 -9.19 10.01 3.96
CA LEU A 111 -9.31 11.41 4.39
C LEU A 111 -10.25 12.24 3.48
N CYS A 112 -10.68 11.70 2.35
CA CYS A 112 -11.54 12.40 1.41
C CYS A 112 -12.99 12.45 1.91
N GLY A 113 -13.56 13.65 1.98
CA GLY A 113 -15.00 13.86 2.17
C GLY A 113 -15.74 14.15 0.85
N GLU A 114 -17.03 14.44 0.93
CA GLU A 114 -17.90 14.68 -0.26
C GLU A 114 -17.35 15.73 -1.24
N LYS A 115 -16.64 16.75 -0.75
CA LYS A 115 -16.13 17.89 -1.54
C LYS A 115 -14.61 17.88 -1.72
N GLN A 116 -13.91 16.86 -1.25
CA GLN A 116 -12.46 16.85 -1.18
C GLN A 116 -11.93 15.57 -1.81
N THR A 117 -11.19 15.72 -2.92
CA THR A 117 -10.55 14.60 -3.62
C THR A 117 -9.11 14.42 -3.16
N THR A 118 -8.51 13.28 -3.47
CA THR A 118 -7.08 13.01 -3.25
C THR A 118 -6.19 14.06 -3.93
N GLY A 119 -6.54 14.46 -5.17
CA GLY A 119 -5.86 15.54 -5.89
C GLY A 119 -5.95 16.90 -5.18
N ALA A 120 -7.09 17.24 -4.57
CA ALA A 120 -7.25 18.43 -3.77
C ALA A 120 -6.40 18.38 -2.48
N LEU A 121 -6.33 17.22 -1.81
CA LEU A 121 -5.45 17.00 -0.67
C LEU A 121 -3.98 17.19 -1.06
N LEU A 122 -3.52 16.54 -2.13
CA LEU A 122 -2.15 16.65 -2.61
C LEU A 122 -1.77 18.08 -2.97
N THR A 123 -2.69 18.83 -3.59
CA THR A 123 -2.46 20.25 -3.92
C THR A 123 -2.32 21.12 -2.67
N LYS A 124 -3.07 20.80 -1.60
CA LYS A 124 -3.06 21.56 -0.34
C LYS A 124 -1.85 21.22 0.54
N PHE A 125 -1.51 19.94 0.66
CA PHE A 125 -0.55 19.43 1.65
C PHE A 125 0.81 19.01 1.09
N ALA A 126 0.96 18.91 -0.23
CA ALA A 126 2.21 18.50 -0.89
C ALA A 126 2.72 19.53 -1.89
N ARG A 127 3.96 19.35 -2.33
CA ARG A 127 4.55 20.01 -3.50
C ARG A 127 4.75 18.96 -4.59
N SER A 128 4.35 19.28 -5.83
CA SER A 128 4.58 18.40 -6.98
C SER A 128 5.85 18.78 -7.73
N SER A 129 6.58 17.79 -8.23
CA SER A 129 7.72 17.94 -9.14
C SER A 129 7.75 16.80 -10.15
N LEU A 130 8.59 16.90 -11.19
CA LEU A 130 8.86 15.79 -12.11
C LEU A 130 10.16 15.10 -11.71
N GLN A 131 10.14 13.77 -11.68
CA GLN A 131 11.33 12.93 -11.53
C GLN A 131 11.31 11.90 -12.64
N ASN A 132 12.31 11.94 -13.53
CA ASN A 132 12.39 11.06 -14.72
C ASN A 132 11.09 11.08 -15.57
N GLY A 133 10.47 12.26 -15.70
CA GLY A 133 9.21 12.43 -16.43
C GLY A 133 7.94 12.02 -15.68
N ILE A 134 8.07 11.45 -14.47
CA ILE A 134 6.94 11.03 -13.63
C ILE A 134 6.64 12.13 -12.61
N LYS A 135 5.37 12.50 -12.45
CA LYS A 135 4.93 13.44 -11.41
C LYS A 135 5.05 12.77 -10.03
N VAL A 136 5.78 13.42 -9.14
CA VAL A 136 5.97 13.01 -7.74
C VAL A 136 5.58 14.11 -6.77
N PHE A 137 5.21 13.74 -5.56
CA PHE A 137 4.78 14.60 -4.47
C PHE A 137 5.72 14.46 -3.27
N ASN A 138 6.06 15.58 -2.64
CA ASN A 138 6.89 15.66 -1.43
C ASN A 138 6.35 16.72 -0.46
N SER A 139 6.93 16.80 0.74
CA SER A 139 6.55 17.79 1.74
C SER A 139 6.78 19.22 1.26
N ARG A 140 5.88 20.14 1.65
CA ARG A 140 6.03 21.58 1.35
C ARG A 140 7.10 22.25 2.22
N ARG A 141 7.40 21.68 3.39
CA ARG A 141 8.41 22.15 4.35
C ARG A 141 9.51 21.08 4.48
N PRO A 142 10.76 21.46 4.80
CA PRO A 142 11.75 20.48 5.19
C PRO A 142 11.19 19.61 6.31
N VAL A 143 11.13 18.31 6.08
CA VAL A 143 10.81 17.35 7.15
C VAL A 143 12.05 17.34 8.04
N ALA A 144 11.90 17.68 9.32
CA ALA A 144 13.02 17.60 10.25
C ALA A 144 13.42 16.12 10.39
N THR A 145 14.67 15.82 10.07
CA THR A 145 15.28 14.48 10.17
C THR A 145 15.53 14.08 11.61
#